data_AF-A0A949P6R0-F1
#
_entry.id   AF-A0A949P6R0-F1
#
_cell.length_a   1.000
_cell.length_b   1.000
_cell.length_c   1.000
_cell.angle_alpha   90.00
_cell.angle_beta   90.00
_cell.angle_gamma   90.00
#
_symmetry.space_group_name_H-M   'P 1'
#
loop_
_entity.id
_entity.type
_entity.pdbx_description
1 polymer ?
#
loop_
_entity_poly.entity_id
_entity_poly.type
_entity_poly.pdbx_seq_one_letter_code
_entity_poly.pdbx_strand_id
1 'polypeptide(L)'
;VAVARFLVDVAEDDGDHSNELWVVALGTNDVNQYSSPDQLAAAVNEVLGAVPEESPLVWVDTYFESEPEAAGLVNSIVRDRIERRGNAVIAPWSLFAPADGVMTADGIHPTESGNDVFAFVVADTVQAFLDR
;
A
#
# COMPACT_ATOMS: atom_id res chain seq x y z
N VAL A 1 1.90 11.22 9.53
CA VAL A 1 0.49 10.80 9.65
C VAL A 1 0.50 9.29 9.61
N ALA A 2 0.13 8.59 10.69
CA ALA A 2 0.22 7.13 10.76
C ALA A 2 -0.91 6.47 9.93
N VAL A 3 -0.66 5.24 9.49
CA VAL A 3 -1.56 4.33 8.74
C VAL A 3 -3.03 4.43 9.13
N ALA A 4 -3.34 4.61 10.42
CA ALA A 4 -4.72 4.64 10.92
C ALA A 4 -5.55 5.88 10.52
N ARG A 5 -4.94 6.96 9.96
CA ARG A 5 -5.65 8.24 9.74
C ARG A 5 -6.23 8.42 8.32
N PHE A 6 -5.98 7.51 7.37
CA PHE A 6 -6.48 7.65 5.99
C PHE A 6 -7.39 6.49 5.53
N LEU A 7 -8.24 6.00 6.42
CA LEU A 7 -9.48 5.33 6.00
C LEU A 7 -10.51 6.44 5.79
N VAL A 8 -10.61 6.99 4.58
CA VAL A 8 -11.59 8.04 4.25
C VAL A 8 -12.94 7.37 4.01
N ASP A 9 -13.88 7.56 4.94
CA ASP A 9 -15.34 7.67 4.74
C ASP A 9 -16.09 6.60 3.92
N VAL A 10 -15.62 5.35 3.84
CA VAL A 10 -16.49 4.25 3.35
C VAL A 10 -17.28 3.59 4.49
N ALA A 11 -16.88 3.80 5.75
CA ALA A 11 -17.51 3.15 6.90
C ALA A 11 -18.76 3.86 7.45
N GLU A 12 -19.15 5.03 6.90
CA GLU A 12 -20.36 5.77 7.33
C GLU A 12 -21.59 5.56 6.43
N ASP A 13 -21.46 4.78 5.34
CA ASP A 13 -22.61 4.31 4.56
C ASP A 13 -22.93 2.87 4.99
N ASP A 14 -24.17 2.58 5.42
CA ASP A 14 -24.62 1.24 5.85
C ASP A 14 -24.76 0.25 4.65
N GLY A 15 -23.94 0.43 3.61
CA GLY A 15 -23.98 -0.28 2.34
C GLY A 15 -23.19 -1.59 2.35
N ASP A 16 -23.54 -2.48 1.41
CA ASP A 16 -22.75 -3.69 1.13
C ASP A 16 -21.55 -3.33 0.25
N HIS A 17 -20.39 -3.13 0.88
CA HIS A 17 -19.12 -2.81 0.21
C HIS A 17 -18.34 -4.04 -0.27
N SER A 18 -18.91 -5.25 -0.16
CA SER A 18 -18.23 -6.50 -0.58
C SER A 18 -17.89 -6.53 -2.07
N ASN A 19 -18.59 -5.74 -2.89
CA ASN A 19 -18.39 -5.67 -4.34
C ASN A 19 -17.43 -4.54 -4.78
N GLU A 20 -16.80 -3.85 -3.83
CA GLU A 20 -15.86 -2.76 -4.11
C GLU A 20 -14.41 -3.25 -4.10
N LEU A 21 -13.58 -2.64 -4.96
CA LEU A 21 -12.13 -2.83 -4.92
C LEU A 21 -11.48 -1.76 -4.04
N TRP A 22 -10.54 -2.19 -3.21
CA TRP A 22 -9.82 -1.33 -2.29
C TRP A 22 -8.37 -1.16 -2.73
N VAL A 23 -7.89 0.08 -2.82
CA VAL A 23 -6.47 0.39 -3.02
C VAL A 23 -5.91 0.97 -1.73
N VAL A 24 -4.89 0.31 -1.16
CA VAL A 24 -4.19 0.76 0.05
C VAL A 24 -2.80 1.25 -0.33
N ALA A 25 -2.58 2.57 -0.24
CA ALA A 25 -1.28 3.22 -0.49
C ALA A 25 -0.71 3.80 0.81
N LEU A 26 -0.33 2.92 1.73
CA LEU A 26 0.24 3.25 3.04
C LEU A 26 1.57 2.50 3.26
N GLY A 27 2.31 2.88 4.32
CA GLY A 27 3.52 2.18 4.76
C GLY A 27 4.76 3.06 4.85
N THR A 28 4.87 4.13 4.06
CA THR A 28 6.05 5.04 4.13
C THR A 28 6.17 5.72 5.49
N ASN A 29 5.05 6.08 6.12
CA ASN A 29 5.03 6.69 7.45
C ASN A 29 5.33 5.70 8.58
N ASP A 30 5.43 4.41 8.29
CA ASP A 30 5.58 3.32 9.26
C ASP A 30 7.01 2.82 9.34
N VAL A 31 7.85 3.25 8.40
CA VAL A 31 9.28 3.00 8.36
C VAL A 31 9.92 3.49 9.67
N ASN A 32 10.56 2.54 10.37
CA ASN A 32 11.21 2.75 11.67
C ASN A 32 10.30 3.32 12.79
N GLN A 33 8.97 3.23 12.67
CA GLN A 33 8.06 3.75 13.71
C GLN A 33 7.70 2.73 14.79
N TYR A 34 7.86 1.43 14.50
CA TYR A 34 7.44 0.37 15.39
C TYR A 34 8.62 -0.21 16.15
N SER A 35 8.40 -0.56 17.43
CA SER A 35 9.46 -1.14 18.27
C SER A 35 9.73 -2.62 17.97
N SER A 36 8.87 -3.27 17.18
CA SER A 36 9.06 -4.64 16.71
C SER A 36 8.30 -4.93 15.41
N PRO A 37 8.73 -5.95 14.64
CA PRO A 37 7.98 -6.47 13.49
C PRO A 37 6.54 -6.89 13.82
N ASP A 38 6.29 -7.42 15.03
CA ASP A 38 4.96 -7.85 15.46
C ASP A 38 3.99 -6.68 15.62
N GLN A 39 4.46 -5.51 16.06
CA GLN A 39 3.61 -4.32 16.16
C GLN A 39 3.25 -3.76 14.78
N LEU A 40 4.21 -3.77 13.86
CA LEU A 40 3.96 -3.42 12.46
C LEU A 40 2.97 -4.40 11.81
N ALA A 41 3.14 -5.70 12.04
CA ALA A 41 2.20 -6.71 11.57
C ALA A 41 0.80 -6.53 12.17
N ALA A 42 0.68 -6.16 13.44
CA ALA A 42 -0.60 -5.85 14.07
C ALA A 42 -1.28 -4.64 13.42
N ALA A 43 -0.53 -3.58 13.10
CA ALA A 43 -1.06 -2.42 12.39
C ALA A 43 -1.50 -2.73 10.96
N VAL A 44 -0.74 -3.55 10.22
CA VAL A 44 -1.16 -4.03 8.90
C VAL A 44 -2.45 -4.86 9.01
N ASN A 45 -2.57 -5.73 10.01
CA ASN A 45 -3.78 -6.51 10.24
C ASN A 45 -4.99 -5.63 10.58
N GLU A 46 -4.80 -4.52 11.28
CA GLU A 46 -5.87 -3.55 11.58
C GLU A 46 -6.44 -2.95 10.28
N VAL A 47 -5.57 -2.53 9.35
CA VAL A 47 -6.00 -2.03 8.03
C VAL A 47 -6.74 -3.12 7.25
N LEU A 48 -6.19 -4.33 7.19
CA LEU A 48 -6.82 -5.43 6.45
C LEU A 48 -8.16 -5.86 7.06
N GLY A 49 -8.31 -5.77 8.38
CA GLY A 49 -9.56 -6.07 9.07
C GLY A 49 -10.67 -5.05 8.81
N ALA A 50 -10.33 -3.83 8.38
CA ALA A 50 -11.30 -2.82 7.99
C ALA A 50 -11.87 -3.04 6.56
N VAL A 51 -11.19 -3.85 5.73
CA VAL A 51 -11.64 -4.16 4.37
C VAL A 51 -12.40 -5.49 4.39
N PRO A 52 -13.63 -5.57 3.82
CA PRO A 52 -14.39 -6.82 3.77
C PRO A 52 -13.58 -7.95 3.12
N GLU A 53 -13.59 -9.15 3.71
CA GLU A 53 -12.75 -10.28 3.27
C GLU A 53 -12.98 -10.66 1.80
N GLU A 54 -14.23 -10.52 1.32
CA GLU A 54 -14.64 -10.81 -0.05
C GLU A 54 -14.23 -9.72 -1.06
N SER A 55 -13.88 -8.51 -0.60
CA SER A 55 -13.51 -7.39 -1.47
C SER A 55 -12.10 -7.58 -2.05
N PRO A 56 -11.92 -7.38 -3.38
CA PRO A 56 -10.60 -7.33 -4.00
C PRO A 56 -9.75 -6.21 -3.38
N LEU A 57 -8.49 -6.50 -3.06
CA LEU A 57 -7.57 -5.51 -2.46
C LEU A 57 -6.25 -5.39 -3.23
N VAL A 58 -5.85 -4.17 -3.55
CA VAL A 58 -4.53 -3.83 -4.08
C VAL A 58 -3.76 -3.05 -3.03
N TRP A 59 -2.63 -3.58 -2.55
CA TRP A 59 -1.73 -2.84 -1.66
C TRP A 59 -0.53 -2.32 -2.43
N VAL A 60 -0.27 -1.01 -2.38
CA VAL A 60 0.90 -0.40 -3.01
C VAL A 60 2.10 -0.50 -2.07
N ASP A 61 3.17 -1.15 -2.51
CA ASP A 61 4.36 -1.31 -1.67
C ASP A 61 5.11 0.02 -1.44
N THR A 62 5.91 0.05 -0.39
CA THR A 62 6.56 1.26 0.11
C THR A 62 7.94 1.45 -0.52
N TYR A 63 8.27 2.70 -0.87
CA TYR A 63 9.62 3.12 -1.21
C TYR A 63 10.05 4.25 -0.28
N PHE A 64 11.30 4.19 0.19
CA PHE A 64 11.95 5.26 0.92
C PHE A 64 13.46 5.21 0.64
N GLU A 65 13.96 6.18 -0.13
CA GLU A 65 15.34 6.19 -0.63
C GLU A 65 16.40 6.08 0.47
N SER A 66 16.24 6.84 1.55
CA SER A 66 17.23 6.87 2.64
C SER A 66 17.11 5.73 3.64
N GLU A 67 16.02 4.95 3.58
CA GLU A 67 15.70 3.89 4.55
C GLU A 67 15.29 2.56 3.85
N PRO A 68 16.08 2.05 2.88
CA PRO A 68 15.66 0.95 2.01
C PRO A 68 15.48 -0.38 2.75
N GLU A 69 16.29 -0.65 3.78
CA GLU A 69 16.16 -1.87 4.59
C GLU A 69 14.87 -1.86 5.42
N ALA A 70 14.56 -0.70 6.02
CA ALA A 70 13.37 -0.54 6.83
C ALA A 70 12.09 -0.52 5.97
N ALA A 71 12.12 0.10 4.79
CA ALA A 71 11.06 -0.03 3.79
C ALA A 71 10.90 -1.49 3.32
N GLY A 72 12.00 -2.20 3.14
CA GLY A 72 12.00 -3.63 2.82
C GLY A 72 11.32 -4.48 3.89
N LEU A 73 11.55 -4.18 5.18
CA LEU A 73 10.86 -4.84 6.30
C LEU A 73 9.34 -4.61 6.23
N VAL A 74 8.89 -3.37 6.03
CA VAL A 74 7.46 -3.04 5.83
C VAL A 74 6.88 -3.87 4.68
N ASN A 75 7.53 -3.85 3.52
CA ASN A 75 7.05 -4.57 2.34
C ASN A 75 7.01 -6.08 2.54
N SER A 76 7.97 -6.65 3.27
CA SER A 76 7.98 -8.08 3.57
C SER A 76 6.80 -8.51 4.46
N ILE A 77 6.48 -7.71 5.49
CA ILE A 77 5.35 -7.98 6.39
C ILE A 77 4.02 -7.82 5.65
N VAL A 78 3.89 -6.76 4.86
CA VAL A 78 2.70 -6.51 4.03
C VAL A 78 2.50 -7.68 3.06
N ARG A 79 3.53 -8.07 2.31
CA ARG A 79 3.46 -9.19 1.35
C ARG A 79 2.99 -10.47 2.03
N ASP A 80 3.56 -10.81 3.18
CA ASP A 80 3.18 -11.98 3.97
C ASP A 80 1.72 -11.94 4.47
N ARG A 81 1.13 -10.75 4.68
CA ARG A 81 -0.30 -10.63 5.01
C ARG A 81 -1.20 -10.69 3.78
N ILE A 82 -0.81 -10.04 2.69
CA ILE A 82 -1.56 -10.03 1.43
C ILE A 82 -1.65 -11.44 0.84
N GLU A 83 -0.55 -12.20 0.87
CA GLU A 83 -0.55 -13.61 0.43
C GLU A 83 -1.51 -14.48 1.24
N ARG A 84 -1.64 -14.24 2.55
CA ARG A 84 -2.56 -15.00 3.42
C ARG A 84 -4.01 -14.59 3.28
N ARG A 85 -4.29 -13.31 3.02
CA ARG A 85 -5.66 -12.80 2.86
C ARG A 85 -6.38 -13.50 1.71
N GLY A 86 -5.67 -13.74 0.60
CA GLY A 86 -6.32 -14.09 -0.65
C GLY A 86 -7.11 -12.89 -1.21
N ASN A 87 -7.62 -13.03 -2.44
CA ASN A 87 -8.30 -11.95 -3.17
C ASN A 87 -7.58 -10.58 -3.08
N ALA A 88 -6.25 -10.60 -3.10
CA ALA A 88 -5.43 -9.41 -2.95
C ALA A 88 -4.12 -9.51 -3.74
N VAL A 89 -3.55 -8.36 -4.09
CA VAL A 89 -2.29 -8.25 -4.86
C VAL A 89 -1.47 -7.05 -4.40
N ILE A 90 -0.16 -7.09 -4.68
CA ILE A 90 0.75 -5.97 -4.45
C ILE A 90 0.94 -5.17 -5.75
N ALA A 91 0.73 -3.86 -5.70
CA ALA A 91 1.20 -2.94 -6.73
C ALA A 91 2.67 -2.55 -6.46
N PRO A 92 3.59 -2.78 -7.41
CA PRO A 92 5.04 -2.75 -7.17
C PRO A 92 5.65 -1.34 -7.32
N TRP A 93 5.15 -0.33 -6.59
CA TRP A 93 5.68 1.03 -6.64
C TRP A 93 7.20 1.13 -6.37
N SER A 94 7.70 0.33 -5.44
CA SER A 94 9.13 0.29 -5.07
C SER A 94 10.06 -0.09 -6.21
N LEU A 95 9.55 -0.72 -7.27
CA LEU A 95 10.28 -1.02 -8.50
C LEU A 95 10.45 0.22 -9.41
N PHE A 96 9.49 1.14 -9.38
CA PHE A 96 9.41 2.29 -10.30
C PHE A 96 9.89 3.59 -9.66
N ALA A 97 9.67 3.75 -8.36
CA ALA A 97 10.09 4.92 -7.60
C ALA A 97 11.58 5.32 -7.81
N PRO A 98 12.56 4.38 -7.90
CA PRO A 98 13.97 4.75 -8.06
C PRO A 98 14.32 5.34 -9.45
N ALA A 99 13.40 5.38 -10.41
CA ALA A 99 13.71 5.84 -11.75
C ALA A 99 13.96 7.36 -11.82
N ASP A 100 14.84 7.77 -12.74
CA ASP A 100 15.22 9.18 -12.92
C ASP A 100 13.99 10.07 -13.15
N GLY A 101 13.87 11.13 -12.35
CA GLY A 101 12.79 12.11 -12.44
C GLY A 101 11.48 11.69 -11.77
N VAL A 102 11.39 10.50 -11.19
CA VAL A 102 10.17 10.03 -10.49
C VAL A 102 10.06 10.64 -9.10
N MET A 103 11.14 10.72 -8.34
CA MET A 103 11.13 11.25 -6.97
C MET A 103 11.65 12.69 -6.92
N THR A 104 11.10 13.47 -6.00
CA THR A 104 11.75 14.73 -5.60
C THR A 104 13.05 14.44 -4.84
N ALA A 105 13.83 15.48 -4.57
CA ALA A 105 15.11 15.37 -3.90
C ALA A 105 15.04 14.84 -2.44
N ASP A 106 13.84 14.70 -1.87
CA ASP A 106 13.67 14.12 -0.52
C ASP A 106 13.55 12.59 -0.51
N GLY A 107 13.48 11.94 -1.68
CA GLY A 107 13.43 10.49 -1.78
C GLY A 107 12.15 9.84 -1.22
N ILE A 108 11.10 10.64 -0.97
CA ILE A 108 9.81 10.21 -0.39
C ILE A 108 8.63 10.64 -1.26
N HIS A 109 8.64 11.88 -1.74
CA HIS A 109 7.54 12.43 -2.52
C HIS A 109 7.80 12.28 -4.01
N PRO A 110 6.82 11.82 -4.81
CA PRO A 110 6.93 11.84 -6.26
C PRO A 110 6.95 13.27 -6.82
N THR A 111 7.60 13.44 -7.98
CA THR A 111 7.43 14.64 -8.81
C THR A 111 6.07 14.60 -9.51
N GLU A 112 5.75 15.62 -10.32
CA GLU A 112 4.57 15.58 -11.20
C GLU A 112 4.61 14.36 -12.14
N SER A 113 5.72 14.13 -12.84
CA SER A 113 5.91 12.92 -13.65
C SER A 113 5.90 11.65 -12.81
N GLY A 114 6.39 11.71 -11.58
CA GLY A 114 6.31 10.59 -10.64
C GLY A 114 4.88 10.22 -10.26
N ASN A 115 3.98 11.20 -10.14
CA ASN A 115 2.56 10.94 -9.90
C ASN A 115 1.91 10.22 -11.09
N ASP A 116 2.30 10.55 -12.32
CA ASP A 116 1.83 9.83 -13.52
C ASP A 116 2.31 8.37 -13.50
N VAL A 117 3.56 8.13 -13.13
CA VAL A 117 4.12 6.78 -12.97
C VAL A 117 3.38 6.01 -11.86
N PHE A 118 3.15 6.65 -10.71
CA PHE A 118 2.40 6.05 -9.60
C PHE A 118 0.99 5.65 -10.05
N ALA A 119 0.27 6.56 -10.71
CA ALA A 119 -1.07 6.30 -11.22
C ALA A 119 -1.07 5.15 -12.23
N PHE A 120 -0.08 5.10 -13.14
CA PHE A 120 0.07 4.00 -14.09
C PHE A 120 0.27 2.66 -13.38
N VAL A 121 1.20 2.58 -12.42
CA VAL A 121 1.48 1.34 -11.67
C VAL A 121 0.23 0.81 -10.96
N VAL A 122 -0.52 1.71 -10.31
CA VAL A 122 -1.76 1.34 -9.61
C VAL A 122 -2.83 0.88 -10.60
N ALA A 123 -3.09 1.66 -11.66
CA ALA A 123 -4.13 1.36 -12.64
C ALA A 123 -3.85 0.06 -13.41
N ASP A 124 -2.61 -0.15 -13.84
CA ASP A 124 -2.17 -1.38 -14.53
C ASP A 124 -2.31 -2.60 -13.63
N THR A 125 -1.91 -2.48 -12.34
CA THR A 125 -2.08 -3.56 -11.36
C THR A 125 -3.57 -3.88 -11.12
N VAL A 126 -4.41 -2.86 -10.96
CA VAL A 126 -5.86 -3.03 -10.78
C VAL A 126 -6.48 -3.72 -11.98
N GLN A 127 -6.17 -3.26 -13.20
CA GLN A 127 -6.68 -3.86 -14.42
C GLN A 127 -6.26 -5.33 -14.54
N ALA A 128 -4.96 -5.60 -14.41
CA ALA A 128 -4.42 -6.95 -14.48
C ALA A 128 -4.97 -7.88 -13.39
N PHE A 129 -5.37 -7.33 -12.23
CA PHE A 129 -5.96 -8.09 -11.15
C PHE A 129 -7.42 -8.46 -11.41
N LEU A 130 -8.21 -7.53 -11.96
CA LEU A 130 -9.62 -7.73 -12.28
C LEU A 130 -9.84 -8.60 -13.53
N ASP A 131 -8.88 -8.66 -14.44
CA ASP A 131 -8.94 -9.48 -15.66
C ASP A 131 -8.61 -10.99 -15.42
N ARG A 132 -8.39 -11.42 -14.17
CA ARG A 132 -7.94 -12.78 -13.80
C ARG A 132 -9.05 -13.83 -13.80
#